data_AF-A0A4S8IW15-F1
#
_entry.id   AF-A0A4S8IW15-F1
#
_cell.length_a   1.000
_cell.length_b   1.000
_cell.length_c   1.000
_cell.angle_alpha   90.00
_cell.angle_beta   90.00
_cell.angle_gamma   90.00
#
_symmetry.space_group_name_H-M   'P 1'
#
loop_
_entity.id
_entity.type
_entity.pdbx_description
1 polymer ?
#
loop_
_entity_poly.entity_id
_entity_poly.type
_entity_poly.pdbx_seq_one_letter_code
_entity_poly.pdbx_strand_id
1 'polypeptide(L)'
;MFFYMLALLGDKERGLEEGIQHRKNCWQDRVLGTNCPIPQGWNWTYQFQVKDQISSFFYFPSLGLQHAAGGYGGINVNNREVIAVPFGEPDADITLFIGDWYIKSHKDLRKALDEGKDLGMPDGVLINSSSLLF
;
A
#
# COMPACT_ATOMS: atom_id res chain seq x y z
N MET A 1 -7.18 2.95 14.82
CA MET A 1 -7.43 3.33 13.42
C MET A 1 -8.13 2.14 12.77
N PHE A 2 -9.25 2.35 12.09
CA PHE A 2 -9.99 1.30 11.39
C PHE A 2 -9.80 1.54 9.90
N PHE A 3 -9.24 0.57 9.18
CA PHE A 3 -9.13 0.62 7.73
C PHE A 3 -10.17 -0.32 7.12
N TYR A 4 -10.96 0.20 6.18
CA TYR A 4 -11.89 -0.56 5.38
C TYR A 4 -11.27 -0.79 4.01
N MET A 5 -11.02 -2.05 3.64
CA MET A 5 -10.66 -2.41 2.29
C MET A 5 -11.83 -3.16 1.66
N LEU A 6 -12.34 -2.63 0.56
CA LEU A 6 -13.35 -3.27 -0.25
C LEU A 6 -12.64 -3.93 -1.43
N ALA A 7 -12.81 -5.25 -1.61
CA ALA A 7 -12.30 -5.93 -2.80
C ALA A 7 -13.19 -5.58 -4.00
N LEU A 8 -12.85 -4.45 -4.66
CA LEU A 8 -13.62 -3.84 -5.75
C LEU A 8 -13.14 -4.27 -7.14
N LEU A 9 -11.87 -4.67 -7.26
CA LEU A 9 -11.35 -5.17 -8.52
C LEU A 9 -11.83 -6.61 -8.72
N GLY A 10 -12.07 -7.02 -9.97
CA GLY A 10 -12.49 -8.39 -10.32
C GLY A 10 -11.47 -9.50 -10.03
N ASP A 11 -10.52 -9.24 -9.13
CA ASP A 11 -9.47 -10.13 -8.67
C ASP A 11 -9.57 -10.29 -7.13
N LYS A 12 -8.97 -11.35 -6.58
CA LYS A 12 -8.80 -11.45 -5.12
C LYS A 12 -7.80 -10.42 -4.65
N GLU A 13 -8.02 -9.79 -3.50
CA GLU A 13 -7.13 -8.75 -2.99
C GLU A 13 -6.54 -9.11 -1.63
N ARG A 14 -5.37 -8.55 -1.33
CA ARG A 14 -4.75 -8.61 -0.01
C ARG A 14 -3.98 -7.31 0.24
N GLY A 15 -4.53 -6.40 1.04
CA GLY A 15 -3.86 -5.14 1.38
C GLY A 15 -2.91 -5.31 2.55
N LEU A 16 -1.69 -4.81 2.41
CA LEU A 16 -0.62 -4.83 3.41
C LEU A 16 -0.29 -3.41 3.83
N GLU A 17 -0.08 -3.20 5.13
CA GLU A 17 0.37 -1.93 5.71
C GLU A 17 1.89 -1.96 5.99
N GLU A 18 2.69 -1.41 5.08
CA GLU A 18 4.15 -1.46 5.15
C GLU A 18 4.68 -0.61 6.30
N GLY A 19 5.59 -1.20 7.08
CA GLY A 19 6.24 -0.54 8.21
C GLY A 19 5.41 -0.45 9.49
N ILE A 20 4.11 -0.77 9.47
CA ILE A 20 3.28 -0.80 10.68
C ILE A 20 3.54 -2.10 11.46
N GLN A 21 3.81 -1.97 12.76
CA GLN A 21 4.02 -3.12 13.63
C GLN A 21 2.67 -3.71 14.09
N HIS A 22 2.30 -4.86 13.55
CA HIS A 22 1.11 -5.62 13.94
C HIS A 22 1.30 -6.39 15.27
N ARG A 23 1.52 -5.67 16.38
CA ARG A 23 1.76 -6.27 17.70
C ARG A 23 0.59 -7.13 18.16
N LYS A 24 0.88 -8.41 18.42
CA LYS A 24 -0.10 -9.45 18.81
C LYS A 24 -1.24 -9.64 17.79
N ASN A 25 -1.01 -9.26 16.53
CA ASN A 25 -2.05 -9.24 15.48
C ASN A 25 -1.48 -9.62 14.10
N CYS A 26 -0.53 -10.56 14.08
CA CYS A 26 0.24 -10.92 12.88
C CYS A 26 -0.63 -11.43 11.72
N TRP A 27 -1.83 -11.98 11.98
CA TRP A 27 -2.76 -12.42 10.93
C TRP A 27 -3.35 -11.25 10.13
N GLN A 28 -3.19 -10.01 10.58
CA GLN A 28 -3.61 -8.81 9.85
C GLN A 28 -2.48 -8.16 9.03
N ASP A 29 -1.25 -8.67 9.11
CA ASP A 29 -0.07 -8.14 8.40
C ASP A 29 -0.11 -8.39 6.88
N ARG A 30 -0.92 -9.37 6.45
CA ARG A 30 -1.32 -9.52 5.04
C ARG A 30 -0.18 -9.70 4.04
N VAL A 31 0.92 -10.29 4.48
CA VAL A 31 1.90 -10.99 3.62
C VAL A 31 1.38 -12.39 3.27
N LEU A 32 1.97 -13.00 2.23
CA LEU A 32 1.80 -14.43 1.98
C LEU A 32 2.14 -15.24 3.25
N GLY A 33 1.19 -16.04 3.73
CA GLY A 33 1.35 -16.88 4.92
C GLY A 33 0.59 -16.41 6.16
N THR A 34 0.22 -15.13 6.25
CA THR A 34 -0.53 -14.61 7.43
C THR A 34 -2.05 -14.63 7.22
N ASN A 35 -2.54 -14.43 6.00
CA ASN A 35 -3.97 -14.50 5.66
C ASN A 35 -4.24 -14.98 4.22
N CYS A 36 -5.41 -15.58 4.02
CA CYS A 36 -5.95 -15.87 2.69
C CYS A 36 -6.36 -14.58 1.95
N PRO A 37 -6.26 -14.54 0.61
CA PRO A 37 -6.77 -13.40 -0.16
C PRO A 37 -8.29 -13.23 -0.01
N ILE A 38 -8.76 -11.98 0.02
CA ILE A 38 -10.18 -11.64 0.10
C ILE A 38 -10.83 -11.97 -1.25
N PRO A 39 -11.91 -12.78 -1.28
CA PRO A 39 -12.68 -13.03 -2.49
C PRO A 39 -13.36 -11.77 -3.04
N GLN A 40 -13.63 -11.74 -4.34
CA GLN A 40 -14.38 -10.65 -4.97
C GLN A 40 -15.76 -10.49 -4.30
N GLY A 41 -16.15 -9.24 -4.01
CA GLY A 41 -17.44 -8.91 -3.39
C GLY A 41 -17.50 -9.14 -1.87
N TRP A 42 -16.37 -9.51 -1.25
CA TRP A 42 -16.26 -9.60 0.21
C TRP A 42 -15.66 -8.32 0.78
N ASN A 43 -16.14 -7.96 1.97
CA ASN A 43 -15.62 -6.82 2.72
C ASN A 43 -14.80 -7.33 3.90
N TRP A 44 -13.67 -6.68 4.15
CA TRP A 44 -12.90 -6.95 5.35
C TRP A 44 -12.55 -5.67 6.08
N THR A 45 -12.69 -5.70 7.41
CA THR A 45 -12.30 -4.59 8.28
C THR A 45 -11.00 -4.92 9.00
N TYR A 46 -10.02 -4.05 8.87
CA TYR A 46 -8.72 -4.16 9.51
C TYR A 46 -8.76 -3.44 10.85
N GLN A 47 -8.28 -4.11 11.89
CA GLN A 47 -8.30 -3.63 13.27
C GLN A 47 -6.93 -3.83 13.89
N PHE A 48 -6.13 -2.78 13.90
CA PHE A 48 -4.82 -2.77 14.54
C PHE A 48 -4.60 -1.49 15.33
N GLN A 49 -3.67 -1.56 16.28
CA GLN A 49 -3.31 -0.44 17.13
C GLN A 49 -1.90 0.04 16.78
N VAL A 50 -1.81 1.27 16.32
CA VAL A 50 -0.53 1.98 16.19
C VAL A 50 -0.31 2.77 17.47
N LYS A 51 0.58 2.28 18.35
CA LYS A 51 0.81 2.87 19.68
C LYS A 51 2.12 3.64 19.77
N ASP A 52 3.18 3.11 19.16
CA ASP A 52 4.56 3.59 19.39
C ASP A 52 5.25 3.99 18.08
N GLN A 53 4.50 4.19 17.01
CA GLN A 53 5.04 4.54 15.70
C GLN A 53 4.45 5.87 15.26
N ILE A 54 5.31 6.89 15.16
CA ILE A 54 4.99 8.23 14.67
C ILE A 54 5.84 8.42 13.42
N SER A 55 5.22 8.31 12.27
CA SER A 55 5.87 8.43 10.96
C SER A 55 4.82 8.39 9.86
N SER A 56 5.26 8.65 8.64
CA SER A 56 4.54 8.28 7.41
C SER A 56 4.77 6.80 7.10
N PHE A 57 3.68 6.11 6.78
CA PHE A 57 3.60 4.73 6.33
C PHE A 57 2.76 4.68 5.06
N PHE A 58 2.62 3.50 4.45
CA PHE A 58 1.78 3.32 3.28
C PHE A 58 1.20 1.92 3.22
N TYR A 59 0.11 1.76 2.51
CA TYR A 59 -0.49 0.47 2.23
C TYR A 59 -0.52 0.19 0.74
N PHE A 60 -0.43 -1.08 0.37
CA PHE A 60 -0.54 -1.54 -1.02
C PHE A 60 -1.02 -2.99 -1.08
N PRO A 61 -1.50 -3.49 -2.23
CA PRO A 61 -1.95 -4.86 -2.38
C PRO A 61 -0.73 -5.76 -2.56
N SER A 62 -0.53 -6.71 -1.66
CA SER A 62 0.61 -7.61 -1.62
C SER A 62 0.46 -8.84 -2.54
N LEU A 63 -0.67 -8.98 -3.25
CA LEU A 63 -0.94 -10.13 -4.11
C LEU A 63 -0.44 -9.89 -5.55
N GLY A 64 0.58 -10.66 -5.95
CA GLY A 64 1.13 -10.59 -7.31
C GLY A 64 1.66 -9.20 -7.64
N LEU A 65 1.29 -8.67 -8.81
CA LEU A 65 1.64 -7.30 -9.23
C LEU A 65 0.47 -6.31 -9.10
N GLN A 66 -0.50 -6.57 -8.22
CA GLN A 66 -1.64 -5.66 -8.03
C GLN A 66 -1.20 -4.27 -7.53
N HIS A 67 -0.06 -4.17 -6.83
CA HIS A 67 0.54 -2.88 -6.51
C HIS A 67 0.80 -2.01 -7.74
N ALA A 68 1.29 -2.61 -8.84
CA ALA A 68 1.52 -1.90 -10.10
C ALA A 68 0.23 -1.41 -10.78
N ALA A 69 -0.94 -1.92 -10.36
CA ALA A 69 -2.24 -1.47 -10.86
C ALA A 69 -2.76 -0.21 -10.13
N GLY A 70 -2.00 0.36 -9.18
CA GLY A 70 -2.33 1.63 -8.53
C GLY A 70 -3.06 1.52 -7.19
N GLY A 71 -3.16 0.31 -6.61
CA GLY A 71 -3.91 0.06 -5.37
C GLY A 71 -3.19 0.46 -4.07
N TYR A 72 -2.50 1.61 -4.04
CA TYR A 72 -1.68 2.04 -2.90
C TYR A 72 -2.16 3.38 -2.30
N GLY A 73 -1.75 3.66 -1.06
CA GLY A 73 -2.07 4.92 -0.39
C GLY A 73 -1.25 5.17 0.88
N GLY A 74 -1.24 6.42 1.32
CA GLY A 74 -0.49 6.83 2.52
C GLY A 74 -1.25 6.67 3.82
N ILE A 75 -0.48 6.43 4.87
CA ILE A 75 -0.93 6.39 6.26
C ILE A 75 0.01 7.28 7.06
N ASN A 76 -0.42 8.50 7.38
CA ASN A 76 0.34 9.36 8.29
C ASN A 76 -0.12 9.10 9.72
N VAL A 77 0.81 8.73 10.60
CA VAL A 77 0.54 8.54 12.02
C VAL A 77 1.21 9.67 12.79
N ASN A 78 0.40 10.64 13.20
CA ASN A 78 0.85 11.81 13.95
C ASN A 78 1.06 11.46 15.43
N ASN A 79 1.83 12.32 16.11
CA ASN A 79 2.00 12.23 17.56
C ASN A 79 0.66 12.43 18.28
N ARG A 80 0.58 11.89 19.49
CA ARG A 80 -0.54 12.19 20.40
C ARG A 80 -0.28 13.55 21.05
N GLU A 81 -1.34 14.27 21.41
CA GLU A 81 -1.24 15.56 22.12
C GLU A 81 -0.33 15.50 23.37
N VAL A 82 -0.29 14.35 24.06
CA VAL A 82 0.53 14.14 25.27
C VAL A 82 2.03 13.93 24.96
N ILE A 83 2.39 13.65 23.71
CA ILE A 83 3.77 13.34 23.29
C ILE A 83 4.28 14.49 22.43
N ALA A 84 5.17 15.31 22.99
CA ALA A 84 5.82 16.38 22.26
C ALA A 84 6.79 15.81 21.21
N VAL A 85 6.76 16.39 20.01
CA VAL A 85 7.74 16.12 18.95
C VAL A 85 8.96 17.04 19.12
N PRO A 86 10.17 16.62 18.68
CA PRO A 86 11.40 17.40 18.87
C PRO A 86 11.52 18.60 17.90
N PHE A 87 10.41 19.05 17.31
CA PHE A 87 10.32 20.14 16.35
C PHE A 87 9.04 20.94 16.56
N GLY A 88 8.99 22.20 16.09
CA GLY A 88 7.78 23.03 16.15
C GLY A 88 6.69 22.50 15.22
N GLU A 89 5.44 22.86 15.50
CA GLU A 89 4.30 22.48 14.65
C GLU A 89 4.52 23.01 13.21
N PRO A 90 4.52 22.14 12.19
CA PRO A 90 4.70 22.57 10.81
C PRO A 90 3.44 23.27 10.30
N ASP A 91 3.61 24.29 9.45
CA ASP A 91 2.49 25.01 8.83
C ASP A 91 1.66 24.11 7.89
N ALA A 92 2.27 23.09 7.31
CA ALA A 92 1.62 22.11 6.43
C ALA A 92 2.36 20.75 6.43
N ASP A 93 1.61 19.67 6.20
CA ASP A 93 2.12 18.31 5.96
C ASP A 93 1.72 17.87 4.55
N ILE A 94 2.67 17.37 3.77
CA ILE A 94 2.48 16.94 2.38
C ILE A 94 3.01 15.52 2.24
N THR A 95 2.11 14.59 1.95
CA THR A 95 2.51 13.22 1.61
C THR A 95 2.87 13.12 0.12
N LEU A 96 4.07 12.62 -0.16
CA LEU A 96 4.59 12.42 -1.52
C LEU A 96 4.73 10.92 -1.82
N PHE A 97 3.98 10.42 -2.79
CA PHE A 97 4.14 9.06 -3.34
C PHE A 97 4.82 9.11 -4.69
N ILE A 98 5.88 8.31 -4.83
CA ILE A 98 6.61 8.14 -6.08
C ILE A 98 6.53 6.66 -6.46
N GLY A 99 6.17 6.38 -7.70
CA GLY A 99 6.10 5.02 -8.20
C GLY A 99 6.25 4.96 -9.71
N ASP A 100 6.66 3.81 -10.22
CA ASP A 100 6.76 3.55 -11.66
C ASP A 100 5.39 3.17 -12.23
N TRP A 101 5.14 3.58 -13.47
CA TRP A 101 3.92 3.28 -14.20
C TRP A 101 4.20 2.47 -15.46
N TYR A 102 3.36 1.48 -15.72
CA TYR A 102 3.36 0.71 -16.96
C TYR A 102 1.98 0.84 -17.63
N ILE A 103 1.96 0.98 -18.95
CA ILE A 103 0.73 0.98 -19.76
C ILE A 103 0.10 -0.43 -19.76
N LYS A 104 0.93 -1.47 -19.66
CA LYS A 104 0.49 -2.86 -19.61
C LYS A 104 -0.24 -3.17 -18.31
N SER A 105 -1.23 -4.05 -18.36
CA SER A 105 -1.95 -4.48 -17.16
C SER A 105 -1.02 -5.26 -16.21
N HIS A 106 -1.31 -5.25 -14.90
CA HIS A 106 -0.58 -6.04 -13.91
C HIS A 106 -0.59 -7.54 -14.21
N LYS A 107 -1.61 -8.05 -14.92
CA LYS A 107 -1.71 -9.44 -15.38
C LYS A 107 -0.72 -9.73 -16.50
N ASP A 108 -0.58 -8.81 -17.46
CA ASP A 108 0.36 -8.96 -18.57
C ASP A 108 1.82 -8.84 -18.09
N LEU A 109 2.10 -7.91 -17.17
CA LEU A 109 3.41 -7.81 -16.52
C LEU A 109 3.75 -9.10 -15.79
N ARG A 110 2.80 -9.64 -15.02
CA ARG A 110 3.00 -10.91 -14.30
C ARG A 110 3.27 -12.05 -15.27
N LYS A 111 2.49 -12.15 -16.34
CA LYS A 111 2.67 -13.18 -17.38
C LYS A 111 4.05 -13.09 -18.02
N ALA A 112 4.55 -11.88 -18.29
CA ALA A 112 5.89 -11.69 -18.85
C ALA A 112 6.97 -12.22 -17.89
N LEU A 113 6.87 -11.93 -16.59
CA LEU A 113 7.79 -12.47 -15.58
C LEU A 113 7.69 -13.99 -15.45
N ASP A 114 6.48 -14.55 -15.45
CA ASP A 114 6.25 -16.00 -15.38
C ASP A 114 6.82 -16.73 -16.63
N GLU A 115 6.88 -16.05 -17.78
CA GLU A 115 7.55 -16.51 -19.01
C GLU A 115 9.09 -16.29 -19.00
N GLY A 116 9.64 -15.72 -17.92
CA GLY A 116 11.06 -15.43 -17.76
C GLY A 116 11.56 -14.20 -18.53
N LYS A 117 10.65 -13.31 -18.95
CA LYS A 117 10.98 -12.05 -19.64
C LYS A 117 11.19 -10.93 -18.63
N ASP A 118 12.13 -10.05 -18.93
CA ASP A 118 12.29 -8.77 -18.23
C ASP A 118 11.16 -7.80 -18.63
N LEU A 119 10.73 -6.96 -17.69
CA LEU A 119 9.69 -5.96 -17.92
C LEU A 119 10.20 -4.74 -18.68
N GLY A 120 11.51 -4.49 -18.65
CA GLY A 120 12.13 -3.30 -19.25
C GLY A 120 11.86 -2.04 -18.44
N MET A 121 12.05 -0.88 -19.07
CA MET A 121 11.84 0.42 -18.43
C MET A 121 10.32 0.71 -18.29
N PRO A 122 9.87 1.28 -17.15
CA PRO A 122 8.50 1.75 -17.01
C PRO A 122 8.18 2.87 -18.02
N ASP A 123 6.91 2.97 -18.39
CA ASP A 123 6.40 3.96 -19.33
C ASP A 123 6.34 5.39 -18.74
N GLY A 124 6.46 5.53 -17.40
CA GLY A 124 6.57 6.82 -16.74
C GLY A 124 6.75 6.69 -15.23
N VAL A 125 6.94 7.84 -14.57
CA VAL A 125 6.97 7.95 -13.11
C VAL A 125 5.76 8.74 -12.64
N LEU A 126 5.08 8.24 -11.63
CA LEU A 126 3.96 8.88 -10.95
C LEU A 126 4.46 9.61 -9.71
N ILE A 127 4.02 10.85 -9.54
CA ILE A 127 4.12 11.60 -8.31
C ILE A 127 2.71 11.96 -7.87
N ASN A 128 2.24 11.42 -6.72
CA ASN A 128 0.87 11.59 -6.23
C ASN A 128 -0.20 11.36 -7.32
N SER A 129 -0.04 10.28 -8.08
CA SER A 129 -0.93 9.90 -9.20
C SER A 129 -0.94 10.86 -10.40
N SER A 130 -0.08 11.89 -10.41
CA SER A 130 0.20 12.71 -11.58
C SER A 130 1.44 12.17 -12.30
N SER A 131 1.33 11.86 -13.58
CA SER A 131 2.46 11.35 -14.36
C SER A 131 3.40 12.47 -14.79
N LEU A 132 4.70 12.23 -14.59
CA LEU A 132 5.76 12.88 -15.34
C LEU A 132 6.12 11.95 -16.49
N LEU A 133 5.74 12.33 -17.71
CA LEU A 133 6.16 11.64 -18.93
C LEU A 133 7.59 12.09 -19.27
N PHE A 134 8.46 11.14 -19.59
CA PHE A 134 9.81 11.40 -20.12
C PHE A 134 9.81 11.53 -21.64
#